data_AF-A0A354DH64-F1
#
_entry.id   AF-A0A354DH64-F1
#
_cell.length_a   1.000
_cell.length_b   1.000
_cell.length_c   1.000
_cell.angle_alpha   90.00
_cell.angle_beta   90.00
_cell.angle_gamma   90.00
#
_symmetry.space_group_name_H-M   'P 1'
#
loop_
_entity.id
_entity.type
_entity.pdbx_description
1 polymer ?
#
loop_
_entity_poly.entity_id
_entity_poly.type
_entity_poly.pdbx_seq_one_letter_code
_entity_poly.pdbx_strand_id
1 'polypeptide(L)'
;PDIDIDFSYERRDEVIDYVSRKYGKDRVAQIITFGTMGARAAIRDVGRVLGLPVSVVDRIAKLIPQEPGVTLEKARKRNKRLDQVFDENPHLELLWKIAQSIEGMPRHTSIHAAGVVISRDSLTEYVPLQLGHEEHSLTQYTMEGLEQIGLLKMDFLALRNLTIIEQCVALIEENEGTPFQLDSIPLDDQSTYSMLSKADTVGVFQLESSGMRNVLRQVQPESFEEIIAVLALFRPGPMEFIPEYAKVKKNPGTVNYLHPDLEPILKDTYGFIIYQEQIMQVASKFAGFSLGEADLLRRAVSKKKKELLQEQREKFVLG
;
A
#
# COMPACT_ATOMS: atom_id res chain seq x y z
N PRO A 1 19.18 1.46 -1.97
CA PRO A 1 17.92 1.31 -2.74
C PRO A 1 17.03 0.35 -1.95
N ASP A 2 15.77 0.69 -1.73
CA ASP A 2 14.81 -0.21 -1.09
C ASP A 2 14.24 -1.13 -2.18
N ILE A 3 14.34 -2.44 -1.99
CA ILE A 3 13.89 -3.44 -2.96
C ILE A 3 12.94 -4.38 -2.25
N ASP A 4 11.69 -4.36 -2.71
CA ASP A 4 10.60 -5.19 -2.21
C ASP A 4 10.40 -6.35 -3.19
N ILE A 5 10.31 -7.57 -2.68
CA ILE A 5 10.15 -8.79 -3.50
C ILE A 5 8.94 -9.56 -3.01
N ASP A 6 8.04 -9.87 -3.93
CA ASP A 6 6.83 -10.64 -3.68
C ASP A 6 7.09 -12.14 -3.86
N PHE A 7 6.61 -12.95 -2.92
CA PHE A 7 6.68 -14.41 -2.94
C PHE A 7 5.29 -15.04 -2.76
N SER A 8 5.15 -16.29 -3.22
CA SER A 8 4.02 -17.14 -2.84
C SER A 8 3.92 -17.20 -1.31
N TYR A 9 2.71 -16.98 -0.79
CA TYR A 9 2.47 -16.90 0.65
C TYR A 9 2.99 -18.14 1.39
N GLU A 10 2.80 -19.32 0.81
CA GLU A 10 3.18 -20.61 1.40
C GLU A 10 4.69 -20.86 1.42
N ARG A 11 5.44 -20.20 0.54
CA ARG A 11 6.87 -20.46 0.31
C ARG A 11 7.78 -19.33 0.75
N ARG A 12 7.22 -18.24 1.30
CA ARG A 12 7.98 -17.10 1.82
C ARG A 12 9.00 -17.53 2.88
N ASP A 13 8.60 -18.42 3.78
CA ASP A 13 9.46 -18.82 4.89
C ASP A 13 10.66 -19.67 4.40
N GLU A 14 10.50 -20.46 3.32
CA GLU A 14 11.61 -21.17 2.65
C GLU A 14 12.70 -20.18 2.16
N VAL A 15 12.29 -19.00 1.69
CA VAL A 15 13.21 -17.95 1.22
C VAL A 15 13.94 -17.31 2.40
N ILE A 16 13.24 -17.05 3.50
CA ILE A 16 13.85 -16.53 4.74
C ILE A 16 14.88 -17.54 5.27
N ASP A 17 14.54 -18.83 5.29
CA ASP A 17 15.44 -19.92 5.64
C ASP A 17 16.65 -20.01 4.73
N TYR A 18 16.46 -19.87 3.43
CA TYR A 18 17.56 -19.84 2.46
C TYR A 18 18.50 -18.67 2.74
N VAL A 19 17.97 -17.47 2.92
CA VAL A 19 18.76 -16.25 3.21
C VAL A 19 19.50 -16.40 4.53
N SER A 20 18.84 -16.91 5.57
CA SER A 20 19.44 -17.19 6.88
C SER A 20 20.58 -18.20 6.79
N ARG A 21 20.41 -19.30 6.06
CA ARG A 21 21.48 -20.29 5.83
C ARG A 21 22.63 -19.74 4.99
N LYS A 22 22.33 -18.92 3.98
CA LYS A 22 23.32 -18.37 3.04
C LYS A 22 24.21 -17.31 3.69
N TYR A 23 23.62 -16.42 4.48
CA TYR A 23 24.34 -15.28 5.06
C TYR A 23 24.72 -15.48 6.53
N GLY A 24 24.14 -16.46 7.23
CA GLY A 24 24.40 -16.77 8.63
C GLY A 24 23.22 -16.44 9.53
N LYS A 25 22.88 -17.34 10.46
CA LYS A 25 21.74 -17.20 11.39
C LYS A 25 21.89 -16.02 12.35
N ASP A 26 23.12 -15.60 12.64
CA ASP A 26 23.48 -14.44 13.47
C ASP A 26 23.45 -13.11 12.70
N ARG A 27 23.34 -13.15 11.37
CA ARG A 27 23.40 -11.98 10.46
C ARG A 27 22.09 -11.67 9.77
N VAL A 28 21.07 -12.51 9.98
CA VAL A 28 19.75 -12.38 9.38
C VAL A 28 18.70 -12.45 10.49
N ALA A 29 17.80 -11.48 10.53
CA ALA A 29 16.68 -11.47 11.46
C ALA A 29 15.43 -10.89 10.79
N GLN A 30 14.27 -11.30 11.28
CA GLN A 30 13.02 -10.63 10.96
C GLN A 30 12.92 -9.32 11.77
N ILE A 31 12.13 -8.38 11.27
CA ILE A 31 11.94 -7.08 11.91
C ILE A 31 10.75 -7.12 12.85
N ILE A 32 10.89 -6.54 14.06
CA ILE A 32 9.77 -6.43 15.00
C ILE A 32 8.81 -5.30 14.63
N THR A 33 7.55 -5.52 14.94
CA THR A 33 6.50 -4.50 14.99
C THR A 33 5.85 -4.48 16.35
N PHE A 34 5.30 -3.34 16.74
CA PHE A 34 4.57 -3.20 17.99
C PHE A 34 3.10 -2.93 17.69
N GLY A 35 2.24 -3.86 18.12
CA GLY A 35 0.81 -3.64 18.10
C GLY A 35 0.42 -2.65 19.20
N THR A 36 -0.20 -1.54 18.84
CA THR A 36 -0.69 -0.53 19.79
C THR A 36 -2.17 -0.72 20.12
N MET A 37 -2.61 -0.14 21.24
CA MET A 37 -4.02 -0.13 21.60
C MET A 37 -4.82 0.85 20.72
N GLY A 38 -5.43 0.35 19.66
CA GLY A 38 -6.38 1.13 18.85
C GLY A 38 -7.64 1.51 19.64
N ALA A 39 -8.30 2.61 19.26
CA ALA A 39 -9.48 3.18 19.94
C ALA A 39 -10.53 2.14 20.39
N ARG A 40 -10.94 1.26 19.47
CA ARG A 40 -11.93 0.20 19.75
C ARG A 40 -11.40 -0.87 20.72
N ALA A 41 -10.13 -1.22 20.62
CA ALA A 41 -9.51 -2.20 21.50
C ALA A 41 -9.37 -1.64 22.92
N ALA A 42 -8.99 -0.36 23.06
CA ALA A 42 -8.93 0.33 24.34
C ALA A 42 -10.29 0.30 25.06
N ILE A 43 -11.37 0.66 24.36
CA ILE A 43 -12.74 0.60 24.91
C ILE A 43 -13.11 -0.82 25.35
N ARG A 44 -12.79 -1.82 24.53
CA ARG A 44 -13.10 -3.22 24.84
C ARG A 44 -12.37 -3.75 26.05
N ASP A 45 -11.07 -3.49 26.14
CA ASP A 45 -10.24 -4.00 27.22
C ASP A 45 -10.55 -3.28 28.54
N VAL A 46 -10.74 -1.96 28.53
CA VAL A 46 -11.17 -1.21 29.71
C VAL A 46 -12.55 -1.66 30.17
N GLY A 47 -13.51 -1.82 29.24
CA GLY A 47 -14.85 -2.31 29.58
C GLY A 47 -14.85 -3.69 30.22
N ARG A 48 -13.97 -4.59 29.74
CA ARG A 48 -13.78 -5.91 30.36
C ARG A 48 -13.24 -5.79 31.79
N VAL A 49 -12.23 -4.94 32.02
CA VAL A 49 -11.61 -4.75 33.35
C VAL A 49 -12.58 -4.11 34.34
N LEU A 50 -13.43 -3.18 33.88
CA LEU A 50 -14.47 -2.55 34.70
C LEU A 50 -15.69 -3.46 34.94
N GLY A 51 -15.70 -4.68 34.42
CA GLY A 51 -16.81 -5.63 34.60
C GLY A 51 -18.09 -5.24 33.87
N LEU A 52 -18.00 -4.42 32.81
CA LEU A 52 -19.17 -3.99 32.06
C LEU A 52 -19.71 -5.10 31.16
N PRO A 53 -21.03 -5.15 30.91
CA PRO A 53 -21.60 -6.12 29.98
C PRO A 53 -21.02 -5.99 28.57
N VAL A 54 -20.62 -7.11 27.96
CA VAL A 54 -20.02 -7.17 26.61
C VAL A 54 -20.90 -6.46 25.58
N SER A 55 -22.22 -6.58 25.69
CA SER A 55 -23.18 -5.94 24.79
C SER A 55 -23.13 -4.41 24.82
N VAL A 56 -22.85 -3.82 25.99
CA VAL A 56 -22.70 -2.36 26.16
C VAL A 56 -21.38 -1.93 25.53
N VAL A 57 -20.30 -2.63 25.86
CA VAL A 57 -18.95 -2.34 25.36
C VAL A 57 -18.88 -2.44 23.83
N ASP A 58 -19.46 -3.47 23.24
CA ASP A 58 -19.49 -3.64 21.78
C ASP A 58 -20.36 -2.60 21.08
N ARG A 59 -21.45 -2.14 21.73
CA ARG A 59 -22.27 -1.05 21.20
C ARG A 59 -21.45 0.23 21.08
N ILE A 60 -20.68 0.58 22.12
CA ILE A 60 -19.80 1.76 22.11
C ILE A 60 -18.69 1.59 21.08
N ALA A 61 -18.02 0.43 21.04
CA ALA A 61 -16.94 0.17 20.10
C ALA A 61 -17.40 0.26 18.63
N LYS A 62 -18.63 -0.16 18.31
CA LYS A 62 -19.20 -0.05 16.96
C LYS A 62 -19.47 1.38 16.52
N LEU A 63 -19.64 2.33 17.44
CA LEU A 63 -19.83 3.75 17.12
C LEU A 63 -18.54 4.45 16.68
N ILE A 64 -17.38 3.86 16.98
CA ILE A 64 -16.08 4.35 16.53
C ILE A 64 -15.87 3.90 15.07
N PRO A 65 -15.53 4.77 14.11
CA PRO A 65 -15.30 4.40 12.71
C PRO A 65 -14.27 3.26 12.52
N GLN A 66 -14.38 2.48 11.44
CA GLN A 66 -13.36 1.50 11.00
C GLN A 66 -12.44 2.15 9.97
N GLU A 67 -11.65 3.12 10.41
CA GLU A 67 -10.66 3.79 9.57
C GLU A 67 -9.27 3.65 10.21
N PRO A 68 -8.21 3.41 9.43
CA PRO A 68 -6.84 3.40 9.93
C PRO A 68 -6.50 4.73 10.67
N GLY A 69 -5.90 4.63 11.85
CA GLY A 69 -5.46 5.80 12.61
C GLY A 69 -6.58 6.64 13.25
N VAL A 70 -7.81 6.11 13.36
CA VAL A 70 -8.87 6.77 14.12
C VAL A 70 -8.53 6.79 15.61
N THR A 71 -8.67 7.96 16.24
CA THR A 71 -8.52 8.13 17.69
C THR A 71 -9.88 8.30 18.36
N LEU A 72 -9.98 8.02 19.66
CA LEU A 72 -11.19 8.22 20.45
C LEU A 72 -11.67 9.68 20.38
N GLU A 73 -10.74 10.64 20.44
CA GLU A 73 -11.06 12.06 20.31
C GLU A 73 -11.68 12.40 18.94
N LYS A 74 -11.08 11.91 17.84
CA LYS A 74 -11.61 12.11 16.49
C LYS A 74 -12.97 11.43 16.32
N ALA A 75 -13.14 10.23 16.88
CA ALA A 75 -14.39 9.50 16.82
C ALA A 75 -15.51 10.28 17.53
N ARG A 76 -15.24 10.82 18.72
CA ARG A 76 -16.18 11.64 19.50
C ARG A 76 -16.58 12.92 18.74
N LYS A 77 -15.61 13.64 18.16
CA LYS A 77 -15.87 14.83 17.32
C LYS A 77 -16.73 14.54 16.09
N ARG A 78 -16.59 13.36 15.48
CA ARG A 78 -17.31 12.99 14.25
C ARG A 78 -18.70 12.42 14.51
N ASN A 79 -18.88 11.68 15.60
CA ASN A 79 -20.11 10.96 15.89
C ASN A 79 -20.75 11.47 17.18
N LYS A 80 -21.68 12.42 17.05
CA LYS A 80 -22.44 13.00 18.18
C LYS A 80 -23.21 11.96 19.01
N ARG A 81 -23.46 10.76 18.49
CA ARG A 81 -24.08 9.67 19.27
C ARG A 81 -23.14 9.15 20.37
N LEU A 82 -21.83 9.27 20.21
CA LEU A 82 -20.89 8.92 21.28
C LEU A 82 -21.10 9.86 22.47
N ASP A 83 -21.22 11.17 22.25
CA ASP A 83 -21.49 12.14 23.33
C ASP A 83 -22.79 11.78 24.07
N GLN A 84 -23.88 11.52 23.33
CA GLN A 84 -25.17 11.13 23.92
C GLN A 84 -25.06 9.90 24.83
N VAL A 85 -24.30 8.87 24.41
CA VAL A 85 -24.12 7.66 25.22
C VAL A 85 -23.44 7.96 26.56
N PHE A 86 -22.43 8.83 26.57
CA PHE A 86 -21.72 9.20 27.79
C PHE A 86 -22.52 10.18 28.66
N ASP A 87 -23.30 11.08 28.05
CA ASP A 87 -24.19 12.01 28.77
C ASP A 87 -25.33 11.25 29.48
N GLU A 88 -25.93 10.25 28.81
CA GLU A 88 -27.00 9.42 29.37
C GLU A 88 -26.50 8.40 30.41
N ASN A 89 -25.21 8.06 30.37
CA ASN A 89 -24.62 7.04 31.23
C ASN A 89 -23.35 7.56 31.93
N PRO A 90 -23.49 8.39 32.99
CA PRO A 90 -22.34 9.00 33.67
C PRO A 90 -21.32 7.99 34.22
N HIS A 91 -21.75 6.76 34.51
CA HIS A 91 -20.88 5.67 34.95
C HIS A 91 -19.89 5.19 33.87
N LEU A 92 -20.17 5.46 32.58
CA LEU A 92 -19.29 5.14 31.46
C LEU A 92 -18.21 6.21 31.21
N GLU A 93 -18.29 7.37 31.87
CA GLU A 93 -17.28 8.42 31.73
C GLU A 93 -15.91 7.95 32.25
N LEU A 94 -15.89 7.09 33.28
CA LEU A 94 -14.66 6.46 33.76
C LEU A 94 -14.03 5.56 32.69
N LEU A 95 -14.86 4.77 31.99
CA LEU A 95 -14.39 3.95 30.87
C LEU A 95 -13.74 4.81 29.79
N TRP A 96 -14.36 5.93 29.43
CA TRP A 96 -13.82 6.82 28.39
C TRP A 96 -12.47 7.40 28.77
N LYS A 97 -12.35 7.93 29.99
CA LYS A 97 -11.11 8.54 30.48
C LYS A 97 -9.96 7.54 30.52
N ILE A 98 -10.20 6.34 31.03
CA ILE A 98 -9.17 5.29 31.07
C ILE A 98 -8.82 4.85 29.65
N ALA A 99 -9.81 4.60 28.79
CA ALA A 99 -9.57 4.19 27.40
C ALA A 99 -8.76 5.25 26.62
N GLN A 100 -9.04 6.54 26.83
CA GLN A 100 -8.27 7.64 26.24
C GLN A 100 -6.84 7.70 26.77
N SER A 101 -6.62 7.37 28.04
CA SER A 101 -5.28 7.37 28.65
C SER A 101 -4.37 6.25 28.14
N ILE A 102 -4.95 5.11 27.70
CA ILE A 102 -4.20 3.94 27.22
C ILE A 102 -4.21 3.79 25.69
N GLU A 103 -5.02 4.58 24.99
CA GLU A 103 -5.04 4.62 23.52
C GLU A 103 -3.62 4.90 22.97
N GLY A 104 -3.20 4.09 22.01
CA GLY A 104 -1.88 4.20 21.38
C GLY A 104 -0.73 3.57 22.17
N MET A 105 -0.95 3.11 23.41
CA MET A 105 0.10 2.41 24.16
C MET A 105 0.49 1.09 23.49
N PRO A 106 1.78 0.71 23.49
CA PRO A 106 2.23 -0.60 23.04
C PRO A 106 1.56 -1.71 23.85
N ARG A 107 1.08 -2.75 23.17
CA ARG A 107 0.35 -3.87 23.79
C ARG A 107 1.10 -5.19 23.68
N HIS A 108 1.64 -5.48 22.51
CA HIS A 108 2.34 -6.73 22.22
C HIS A 108 3.35 -6.50 21.09
N THR A 109 4.31 -7.40 21.02
CA THR A 109 5.23 -7.53 19.91
C THR A 109 4.61 -8.40 18.82
N SER A 110 4.94 -8.12 17.58
CA SER A 110 4.56 -8.91 16.40
C SER A 110 5.73 -8.89 15.42
N ILE A 111 5.68 -9.75 14.40
CA ILE A 111 6.67 -9.78 13.33
C ILE A 111 6.21 -8.87 12.19
N HIS A 112 7.11 -8.09 11.60
CA HIS A 112 6.84 -7.33 10.40
C HIS A 112 6.46 -8.28 9.27
N ALA A 113 5.34 -8.01 8.61
CA ALA A 113 4.77 -8.94 7.61
C ALA A 113 5.72 -9.23 6.44
N ALA A 114 6.67 -8.34 6.16
CA ALA A 114 7.62 -8.49 5.06
C ALA A 114 9.09 -8.37 5.47
N GLY A 115 9.40 -7.76 6.61
CA GLY A 115 10.69 -7.12 6.83
C GLY A 115 11.75 -8.11 7.32
N VAL A 116 12.84 -8.22 6.57
CA VAL A 116 14.04 -8.96 6.93
C VAL A 116 15.24 -8.01 6.90
N VAL A 117 16.09 -8.10 7.91
CA VAL A 117 17.36 -7.37 7.96
C VAL A 117 18.52 -8.33 7.69
N ILE A 118 19.49 -7.87 6.91
CA ILE A 118 20.70 -8.62 6.59
C ILE A 118 21.91 -7.74 6.90
N SER A 119 22.87 -8.25 7.67
CA SER A 119 24.10 -7.56 8.01
C SER A 119 25.35 -8.30 7.51
N ARG A 120 26.46 -7.56 7.41
CA ARG A 120 27.77 -8.14 7.09
C ARG A 120 28.36 -8.88 8.29
N ASP A 121 28.29 -8.27 9.46
CA ASP A 121 28.78 -8.79 10.74
C ASP A 121 27.58 -9.25 11.61
N SER A 122 27.81 -9.76 12.81
CA SER A 122 26.71 -10.24 13.67
C SER A 122 25.73 -9.11 13.97
N LEU A 123 24.42 -9.38 13.86
CA LEU A 123 23.38 -8.39 14.13
C LEU A 123 23.45 -7.86 15.56
N THR A 124 23.92 -8.67 16.52
CA THR A 124 24.06 -8.27 17.92
C THR A 124 25.08 -7.17 18.16
N GLU A 125 25.95 -6.87 17.20
CA GLU A 125 26.87 -5.73 17.26
C GLU A 125 26.15 -4.40 17.02
N TYR A 126 25.01 -4.43 16.34
CA TYR A 126 24.26 -3.23 15.94
C TYR A 126 22.94 -3.11 16.71
N VAL A 127 22.24 -4.23 16.92
CA VAL A 127 20.87 -4.24 17.43
C VAL A 127 20.63 -5.41 18.38
N PRO A 128 19.86 -5.21 19.47
CA PRO A 128 19.44 -6.31 20.32
C PRO A 128 18.44 -7.20 19.58
N LEU A 129 18.55 -8.51 19.82
CA LEU A 129 17.68 -9.54 19.24
C LEU A 129 16.82 -10.19 20.34
N GLN A 130 15.70 -10.77 19.94
CA GLN A 130 14.91 -11.69 20.74
C GLN A 130 14.53 -12.92 19.92
N LEU A 131 14.09 -13.98 20.59
CA LEU A 131 13.55 -15.15 19.90
C LEU A 131 12.25 -14.75 19.20
N GLY A 132 12.18 -15.00 17.90
CA GLY A 132 10.98 -14.84 17.10
C GLY A 132 10.11 -16.10 17.13
N HIS A 133 9.31 -16.28 16.07
CA HIS A 133 8.68 -17.56 15.80
C HIS A 133 9.71 -18.54 15.22
N GLU A 134 9.60 -19.81 15.60
CA GLU A 134 10.49 -20.90 15.14
C GLU A 134 11.99 -20.64 15.43
N GLU A 135 12.87 -20.86 14.45
CA GLU A 135 14.32 -20.70 14.58
C GLU A 135 14.84 -19.31 14.16
N HIS A 136 13.96 -18.37 13.83
CA HIS A 136 14.37 -17.05 13.35
C HIS A 136 14.48 -16.02 14.48
N SER A 137 15.59 -15.28 14.47
CA SER A 137 15.79 -14.13 15.34
C SER A 137 14.88 -12.98 14.91
N LEU A 138 14.42 -12.20 15.89
CA LEU A 138 13.63 -11.00 15.70
C LEU A 138 14.40 -9.81 16.26
N THR A 139 14.51 -8.71 15.51
CA THR A 139 15.12 -7.46 16.03
C THR A 139 14.30 -6.92 17.19
N GLN A 140 14.88 -6.11 18.08
CA GLN A 140 14.11 -5.36 19.07
C GLN A 140 13.84 -3.91 18.64
N TYR A 141 14.43 -3.47 17.53
CA TYR A 141 14.14 -2.18 16.92
C TYR A 141 13.18 -2.31 15.74
N THR A 142 12.26 -1.35 15.63
CA THR A 142 11.34 -1.25 14.50
C THR A 142 12.09 -0.92 13.21
N MET A 143 11.39 -1.05 12.09
CA MET A 143 11.91 -0.70 10.76
C MET A 143 12.54 0.70 10.72
N GLU A 144 11.89 1.70 11.30
CA GLU A 144 12.41 3.08 11.33
C GLU A 144 13.70 3.20 12.15
N GLY A 145 13.80 2.44 13.24
CA GLY A 145 15.01 2.38 14.06
C GLY A 145 16.17 1.71 13.32
N LEU A 146 15.89 0.64 12.57
CA LEU A 146 16.90 -0.05 11.76
C LEU A 146 17.39 0.79 10.57
N GLU A 147 16.49 1.54 9.93
CA GLU A 147 16.83 2.44 8.83
C GLU A 147 17.81 3.54 9.28
N GLN A 148 17.61 4.09 10.47
CA GLN A 148 18.51 5.10 11.06
C GLN A 148 19.92 4.54 11.36
N ILE A 149 20.02 3.25 11.65
CA ILE A 149 21.31 2.57 11.88
C ILE A 149 22.02 2.26 10.56
N GLY A 150 21.29 2.28 9.44
CA GLY A 150 21.83 2.03 8.10
C GLY A 150 21.99 0.55 7.78
N LEU A 151 21.23 -0.33 8.44
CA LEU A 151 21.22 -1.75 8.11
C LEU A 151 20.45 -2.00 6.80
N LEU A 152 20.89 -3.00 6.03
CA LEU A 152 20.22 -3.40 4.80
C LEU A 152 18.89 -4.09 5.14
N LYS A 153 17.80 -3.46 4.72
CA LYS A 153 16.44 -3.99 4.78
C LYS A 153 16.09 -4.65 3.44
N MET A 154 15.38 -5.76 3.50
CA MET A 154 14.68 -6.35 2.36
C MET A 154 13.26 -6.69 2.80
N ASP A 155 12.26 -6.34 1.98
CA ASP A 155 10.89 -6.73 2.23
C ASP A 155 10.53 -7.95 1.38
N PHE A 156 10.25 -9.07 2.03
CA PHE A 156 9.74 -10.30 1.45
C PHE A 156 8.23 -10.36 1.68
N LEU A 157 7.46 -9.89 0.71
CA LEU A 157 6.02 -9.82 0.81
C LEU A 157 5.37 -11.17 0.49
N ALA A 158 4.37 -11.54 1.26
CA ALA A 158 3.63 -12.78 1.08
C ALA A 158 2.34 -12.50 0.30
N LEU A 159 2.30 -12.86 -0.98
CA LEU A 159 1.18 -12.57 -1.87
C LEU A 159 0.37 -13.84 -2.16
N ARG A 160 -0.87 -13.87 -1.66
CA ARG A 160 -1.79 -15.00 -1.87
C ARG A 160 -2.15 -15.23 -3.34
N ASN A 161 -2.19 -14.15 -4.14
CA ASN A 161 -2.43 -14.26 -5.57
C ASN A 161 -1.33 -15.04 -6.29
N LEU A 162 -0.06 -14.96 -5.84
CA LEU A 162 1.02 -15.77 -6.41
C LEU A 162 0.83 -17.26 -6.11
N THR A 163 0.37 -17.60 -4.90
CA THR A 163 0.01 -18.98 -4.54
C THR A 163 -1.16 -19.50 -5.38
N ILE A 164 -2.19 -18.67 -5.62
CA ILE A 164 -3.31 -19.04 -6.48
C ILE A 164 -2.82 -19.30 -7.92
N ILE A 165 -1.94 -18.44 -8.46
CA ILE A 165 -1.36 -18.62 -9.79
C ILE A 165 -0.55 -19.93 -9.85
N GLU A 166 0.29 -20.21 -8.84
CA GLU A 166 1.07 -21.46 -8.73
C GLU A 166 0.15 -22.70 -8.78
N GLN A 167 -0.96 -22.67 -8.04
CA GLN A 167 -1.96 -23.75 -8.06
C GLN A 167 -2.67 -23.88 -9.41
N CYS A 168 -3.04 -22.76 -10.05
CA CYS A 168 -3.65 -22.77 -11.38
C CYS A 168 -2.70 -23.39 -12.42
N VAL A 169 -1.43 -23.02 -12.40
CA VAL A 169 -0.41 -23.58 -13.30
C VAL A 169 -0.31 -25.09 -13.11
N ALA A 170 -0.19 -25.57 -11.87
CA ALA A 170 -0.10 -27.00 -11.58
C ALA A 170 -1.33 -27.79 -12.10
N LEU A 171 -2.53 -27.25 -11.95
CA LEU A 171 -3.77 -27.88 -12.44
C LEU A 171 -3.84 -27.91 -13.97
N ILE A 172 -3.36 -26.86 -14.65
CA ILE A 172 -3.29 -26.83 -16.12
C ILE A 172 -2.33 -27.92 -16.61
N GLU A 173 -1.13 -28.00 -16.01
CA GLU A 173 -0.14 -29.01 -16.38
C GLU A 173 -0.63 -30.44 -16.14
N GLU A 174 -1.34 -30.69 -15.02
CA GLU A 174 -1.95 -31.99 -14.73
C GLU A 174 -3.00 -32.37 -15.78
N ASN A 175 -3.83 -31.41 -16.21
CA ASN A 175 -4.91 -31.65 -17.15
C ASN A 175 -4.43 -31.78 -18.61
N GLU A 176 -3.43 -31.00 -19.02
CA GLU A 176 -2.92 -30.97 -20.40
C GLU A 176 -1.76 -31.94 -20.63
N GLY A 177 -1.08 -32.38 -19.56
CA GLY A 177 0.08 -33.28 -19.64
C GLY A 177 1.34 -32.63 -20.21
N THR A 178 1.35 -31.30 -20.35
CA THR A 178 2.48 -30.51 -20.85
C THR A 178 2.81 -29.36 -19.90
N PRO A 179 4.10 -28.98 -19.77
CA PRO A 179 4.48 -27.83 -18.95
C PRO A 179 3.84 -26.53 -19.42
N PHE A 180 3.40 -25.69 -18.49
CA PHE A 180 2.77 -24.40 -18.77
C PHE A 180 3.73 -23.26 -18.44
N GLN A 181 4.02 -22.40 -19.42
CA GLN A 181 4.98 -21.29 -19.25
C GLN A 181 4.23 -19.97 -19.02
N LEU A 182 4.17 -19.53 -17.75
CA LEU A 182 3.50 -18.28 -17.37
C LEU A 182 4.08 -17.05 -18.10
N ASP A 183 5.40 -16.97 -18.22
CA ASP A 183 6.09 -15.83 -18.85
C ASP A 183 5.85 -15.73 -20.38
N SER A 184 5.24 -16.75 -20.97
CA SER A 184 4.94 -16.80 -22.40
C SER A 184 3.55 -16.24 -22.76
N ILE A 185 2.73 -15.89 -21.77
CA ILE A 185 1.37 -15.40 -21.99
C ILE A 185 1.42 -14.06 -22.73
N PRO A 186 0.71 -13.92 -23.86
CA PRO A 186 0.64 -12.67 -24.60
C PRO A 186 -0.09 -11.59 -23.80
N LEU A 187 0.40 -10.35 -23.88
CA LEU A 187 -0.23 -9.19 -23.23
C LEU A 187 -1.34 -8.56 -24.08
N ASP A 188 -1.60 -9.06 -25.29
CA ASP A 188 -2.58 -8.53 -26.25
C ASP A 188 -3.79 -9.47 -26.46
N ASP A 189 -4.11 -10.34 -25.49
CA ASP A 189 -5.26 -11.23 -25.59
C ASP A 189 -6.62 -10.49 -25.50
N GLN A 190 -7.30 -10.41 -26.65
CA GLN A 190 -8.59 -9.72 -26.79
C GLN A 190 -9.70 -10.31 -25.92
N SER A 191 -9.66 -11.61 -25.64
CA SER A 191 -10.66 -12.29 -24.81
C SER A 191 -10.58 -11.80 -23.36
N THR A 192 -9.37 -11.67 -22.83
CA THR A 192 -9.07 -11.12 -21.52
C THR A 192 -9.55 -9.67 -21.42
N TYR A 193 -9.23 -8.81 -22.38
CA TYR A 193 -9.70 -7.42 -22.36
C TYR A 193 -11.22 -7.30 -22.48
N SER A 194 -11.86 -8.17 -23.25
CA SER A 194 -13.32 -8.23 -23.36
C SER A 194 -13.98 -8.62 -22.03
N MET A 195 -13.38 -9.55 -21.28
CA MET A 195 -13.81 -9.91 -19.92
C MET A 195 -13.66 -8.73 -18.95
N LEU A 196 -12.49 -8.08 -18.94
CA LEU A 196 -12.21 -6.91 -18.10
C LEU A 196 -13.15 -5.74 -18.40
N SER A 197 -13.41 -5.46 -19.68
CA SER A 197 -14.33 -4.40 -20.13
C SER A 197 -15.78 -4.62 -19.71
N LYS A 198 -16.20 -5.87 -19.55
CA LYS A 198 -17.52 -6.23 -18.97
C LYS A 198 -17.53 -6.14 -17.44
N ALA A 199 -16.38 -5.85 -16.83
CA ALA A 199 -16.13 -5.91 -15.40
C ALA A 199 -16.45 -7.27 -14.79
N ASP A 200 -16.13 -8.34 -15.53
CA ASP A 200 -16.21 -9.71 -15.02
C ASP A 200 -14.89 -10.08 -14.33
N THR A 201 -14.66 -9.48 -13.16
CA THR A 201 -13.36 -9.48 -12.48
C THR A 201 -13.41 -10.05 -11.07
N VAL A 202 -14.40 -10.90 -10.79
CA VAL A 202 -14.42 -11.66 -9.53
C VAL A 202 -13.23 -12.60 -9.51
N GLY A 203 -12.42 -12.56 -8.45
CA GLY A 203 -11.16 -13.31 -8.38
C GLY A 203 -10.00 -12.74 -9.21
N VAL A 204 -10.15 -11.60 -9.88
CA VAL A 204 -9.05 -10.94 -10.60
C VAL A 204 -8.35 -9.97 -9.67
N PHE A 205 -7.05 -10.20 -9.43
CA PHE A 205 -6.23 -9.41 -8.51
C PHE A 205 -6.31 -7.90 -8.79
N GLN A 206 -6.44 -7.11 -7.73
CA GLN A 206 -6.64 -5.64 -7.74
C GLN A 206 -7.92 -5.10 -8.42
N LEU A 207 -8.62 -5.90 -9.22
CA LEU A 207 -9.72 -5.47 -10.09
C LEU A 207 -11.12 -5.88 -9.61
N GLU A 208 -11.22 -6.49 -8.43
CA GLU A 208 -12.46 -7.12 -7.96
C GLU A 208 -13.48 -6.16 -7.30
N SER A 209 -13.01 -5.06 -6.68
CA SER A 209 -13.90 -4.21 -5.87
C SER A 209 -15.05 -3.61 -6.68
N SER A 210 -16.19 -3.38 -6.04
CA SER A 210 -17.38 -2.81 -6.72
C SER A 210 -17.11 -1.47 -7.39
N GLY A 211 -16.33 -0.61 -6.73
CA GLY A 211 -15.88 0.67 -7.29
C GLY A 211 -14.99 0.47 -8.52
N MET A 212 -13.99 -0.41 -8.43
CA MET A 212 -13.09 -0.70 -9.55
C MET A 212 -13.84 -1.30 -10.74
N ARG A 213 -14.78 -2.22 -10.50
CA ARG A 213 -15.67 -2.77 -11.53
C ARG A 213 -16.47 -1.69 -12.25
N ASN A 214 -16.92 -0.65 -11.54
CA ASN A 214 -17.58 0.49 -12.18
C ASN A 214 -16.62 1.33 -13.04
N VAL A 215 -15.35 1.45 -12.65
CA VAL A 215 -14.33 2.11 -13.48
C VAL A 215 -14.07 1.31 -14.76
N LEU A 216 -13.90 0.00 -14.64
CA LEU A 216 -13.67 -0.88 -15.79
C LEU A 216 -14.81 -0.79 -16.83
N ARG A 217 -16.08 -0.73 -16.40
CA ARG A 217 -17.21 -0.55 -17.34
C ARG A 217 -17.21 0.82 -18.02
N GLN A 218 -16.66 1.84 -17.38
CA GLN A 218 -16.59 3.20 -17.96
C GLN A 218 -15.43 3.32 -18.94
N VAL A 219 -14.24 2.87 -18.54
CA VAL A 219 -12.99 2.98 -19.30
C VAL A 219 -12.90 1.91 -20.40
N GLN A 220 -13.46 0.72 -20.16
CA GLN A 220 -13.46 -0.43 -21.07
C GLN A 220 -12.05 -0.77 -21.60
N PRO A 221 -11.11 -1.23 -20.75
CA PRO A 221 -9.71 -1.36 -21.14
C PRO A 221 -9.50 -2.39 -22.27
N GLU A 222 -8.63 -2.04 -23.24
CA GLU A 222 -8.30 -2.80 -24.45
C GLU A 222 -6.79 -3.07 -24.59
N SER A 223 -5.95 -2.54 -23.68
CA SER A 223 -4.51 -2.80 -23.63
C SER A 223 -4.00 -2.88 -22.19
N PHE A 224 -2.76 -3.34 -22.03
CA PHE A 224 -2.13 -3.50 -20.72
C PHE A 224 -1.86 -2.14 -20.06
N GLU A 225 -1.45 -1.15 -20.85
CA GLU A 225 -1.21 0.23 -20.42
C GLU A 225 -2.48 0.86 -19.81
N GLU A 226 -3.64 0.51 -20.34
CA GLU A 226 -4.92 1.00 -19.83
C GLU A 226 -5.32 0.35 -18.50
N ILE A 227 -4.92 -0.91 -18.25
CA ILE A 227 -5.06 -1.53 -16.92
C ILE A 227 -4.22 -0.76 -15.91
N ILE A 228 -2.98 -0.41 -16.27
CA ILE A 228 -2.09 0.39 -15.42
C ILE A 228 -2.73 1.76 -15.12
N ALA A 229 -3.28 2.43 -16.14
CA ALA A 229 -3.95 3.71 -15.97
C ALA A 229 -5.20 3.61 -15.08
N VAL A 230 -6.03 2.57 -15.25
CA VAL A 230 -7.20 2.32 -14.40
C VAL A 230 -6.80 2.17 -12.93
N LEU A 231 -5.76 1.38 -12.65
CA LEU A 231 -5.23 1.19 -11.30
C LEU A 231 -4.68 2.48 -10.69
N ALA A 232 -4.03 3.32 -11.49
CA ALA A 232 -3.50 4.60 -11.05
C ALA A 232 -4.61 5.65 -10.79
N LEU A 233 -5.64 5.68 -11.65
CA LEU A 233 -6.78 6.59 -11.54
C LEU A 233 -7.72 6.24 -10.40
N PHE A 234 -7.85 4.95 -10.02
CA PHE A 234 -8.72 4.51 -8.93
C PHE A 234 -8.13 4.78 -7.53
N ARG A 235 -7.78 6.05 -7.27
CA ARG A 235 -7.27 6.55 -6.00
C ARG A 235 -7.97 7.86 -5.59
N PRO A 236 -8.07 8.17 -4.28
CA PRO A 236 -8.59 9.45 -3.82
C PRO A 236 -7.88 10.65 -4.48
N GLY A 237 -8.64 11.56 -5.08
CA GLY A 237 -8.12 12.63 -5.94
C GLY A 237 -8.28 12.24 -7.42
N PRO A 238 -7.40 11.42 -8.01
CA PRO A 238 -7.45 11.08 -9.43
C PRO A 238 -8.77 10.47 -9.93
N MET A 239 -9.56 9.83 -9.06
CA MET A 239 -10.85 9.25 -9.44
C MET A 239 -11.81 10.23 -10.11
N GLU A 240 -11.70 11.53 -9.81
CA GLU A 240 -12.57 12.55 -10.42
C GLU A 240 -12.34 12.71 -11.93
N PHE A 241 -11.16 12.31 -12.43
CA PHE A 241 -10.80 12.40 -13.84
C PHE A 241 -11.24 11.18 -14.66
N ILE A 242 -11.68 10.09 -14.02
CA ILE A 242 -12.08 8.84 -14.70
C ILE A 242 -13.13 9.08 -15.80
N PRO A 243 -14.21 9.86 -15.57
CA PRO A 243 -15.22 10.10 -16.61
C PRO A 243 -14.65 10.83 -17.83
N GLU A 244 -13.79 11.84 -17.63
CA GLU A 244 -13.19 12.58 -18.74
C GLU A 244 -12.15 11.73 -19.46
N TYR A 245 -11.31 10.96 -18.73
CA TYR A 245 -10.39 9.99 -19.32
C TYR A 245 -11.13 8.99 -20.22
N ALA A 246 -12.23 8.40 -19.74
CA ALA A 246 -13.04 7.46 -20.53
C ALA A 246 -13.65 8.10 -21.79
N LYS A 247 -14.07 9.37 -21.70
CA LYS A 247 -14.63 10.12 -22.83
C LYS A 247 -13.59 10.46 -23.89
N VAL A 248 -12.41 10.91 -23.45
CA VAL A 248 -11.28 11.24 -24.32
C VAL A 248 -10.74 9.97 -24.98
N LYS A 249 -10.62 8.87 -24.23
CA LYS A 249 -10.27 7.56 -24.80
C LYS A 249 -11.18 7.16 -25.97
N LYS A 250 -12.49 7.32 -25.82
CA LYS A 250 -13.47 7.01 -26.89
C LYS A 250 -13.34 7.91 -28.11
N ASN A 251 -12.73 9.09 -27.95
CA ASN A 251 -12.54 10.06 -29.02
C ASN A 251 -11.12 10.68 -28.93
N PRO A 252 -10.05 9.93 -29.24
CA PRO A 252 -8.67 10.40 -29.00
C PRO A 252 -8.32 11.69 -29.75
N GLY A 253 -8.98 11.98 -30.88
CA GLY A 253 -8.82 13.25 -31.61
C GLY A 253 -9.29 14.50 -30.87
N THR A 254 -9.92 14.36 -29.69
CA THR A 254 -10.31 15.49 -28.83
C THR A 254 -9.22 15.91 -27.84
N VAL A 255 -8.11 15.15 -27.75
CA VAL A 255 -6.99 15.51 -26.87
C VAL A 255 -6.38 16.81 -27.36
N ASN A 256 -6.35 17.81 -26.49
CA ASN A 256 -5.67 19.08 -26.75
C ASN A 256 -4.42 19.17 -25.87
N TYR A 257 -3.24 19.05 -26.48
CA TYR A 257 -1.97 19.24 -25.79
C TYR A 257 -1.65 20.73 -25.70
N LEU A 258 -1.22 21.20 -24.52
CA LEU A 258 -0.81 22.60 -24.33
C LEU A 258 0.44 22.97 -25.14
N HIS A 259 1.24 21.97 -25.53
CA HIS A 259 2.45 22.12 -26.31
C HIS A 259 2.79 20.81 -27.04
N PRO A 260 3.38 20.84 -28.26
CA PRO A 260 3.70 19.62 -29.02
C PRO A 260 4.60 18.63 -28.30
N ASP A 261 5.54 19.12 -27.47
CA ASP A 261 6.45 18.26 -26.71
C ASP A 261 5.75 17.38 -25.65
N LEU A 262 4.49 17.68 -25.29
CA LEU A 262 3.72 16.85 -24.36
C LEU A 262 3.13 15.60 -25.02
N GLU A 263 2.85 15.65 -26.32
CA GLU A 263 2.25 14.54 -27.05
C GLU A 263 3.05 13.23 -26.90
N PRO A 264 4.37 13.16 -27.16
CA PRO A 264 5.12 11.90 -27.03
C PRO A 264 5.18 11.36 -25.59
N ILE A 265 4.94 12.21 -24.58
CA ILE A 265 4.99 11.86 -23.15
C ILE A 265 3.62 11.37 -22.65
N LEU A 266 2.54 11.96 -23.16
CA LEU A 266 1.19 11.79 -22.63
C LEU A 266 0.24 11.05 -23.57
N LYS A 267 0.66 10.70 -24.80
CA LYS A 267 -0.19 10.00 -25.78
C LYS A 267 -0.78 8.69 -25.24
N ASP A 268 0.00 7.92 -24.49
CA ASP A 268 -0.41 6.60 -23.97
C ASP A 268 -1.37 6.73 -22.77
N THR A 269 -1.55 7.95 -22.27
CA THR A 269 -2.52 8.31 -21.22
C THR A 269 -3.52 9.36 -21.69
N TYR A 270 -3.69 9.53 -23.00
CA TYR A 270 -4.64 10.46 -23.64
C TYR A 270 -4.50 11.93 -23.16
N GLY A 271 -3.28 12.38 -22.92
CA GLY A 271 -3.01 13.74 -22.46
C GLY A 271 -3.10 13.94 -20.94
N PHE A 272 -3.45 12.91 -20.17
CA PHE A 272 -3.52 12.99 -18.72
C PHE A 272 -2.14 12.68 -18.10
N ILE A 273 -1.71 13.49 -17.13
CA ILE A 273 -0.53 13.17 -16.31
C ILE A 273 -0.98 12.22 -15.19
N ILE A 274 -0.75 10.93 -15.38
CA ILE A 274 -1.15 9.87 -14.45
C ILE A 274 0.07 9.36 -13.66
N TYR A 275 1.23 9.30 -14.32
CA TYR A 275 2.44 8.70 -13.77
C TYR A 275 3.44 9.73 -13.27
N GLN A 276 4.27 9.34 -12.32
CA GLN A 276 5.31 10.20 -11.78
C GLN A 276 6.44 10.42 -12.80
N GLU A 277 6.70 9.40 -13.60
CA GLU A 277 7.64 9.35 -14.71
C GLU A 277 7.26 10.39 -15.77
N GLN A 278 5.95 10.60 -16.02
CA GLN A 278 5.48 11.64 -16.93
C GLN A 278 5.82 13.03 -16.41
N ILE A 279 5.67 13.30 -15.11
CA ILE A 279 6.08 14.58 -14.49
C ILE A 279 7.58 14.79 -14.70
N MET A 280 8.38 13.73 -14.50
CA MET A 280 9.83 13.81 -14.67
C MET A 280 10.22 14.05 -16.14
N GLN A 281 9.58 13.37 -17.08
CA GLN A 281 9.81 13.56 -18.51
C GLN A 281 9.41 14.96 -18.97
N VAL A 282 8.29 15.51 -18.48
CA VAL A 282 7.89 16.89 -18.77
C VAL A 282 8.93 17.87 -18.23
N ALA A 283 9.38 17.71 -16.99
CA ALA A 283 10.39 18.59 -16.41
C ALA A 283 11.73 18.53 -17.17
N SER A 284 12.17 17.33 -17.54
CA SER A 284 13.39 17.16 -18.34
C SER A 284 13.26 17.80 -19.72
N LYS A 285 12.09 17.65 -20.36
CA LYS A 285 11.85 18.14 -21.72
C LYS A 285 11.66 19.66 -21.78
N PHE A 286 10.96 20.25 -20.80
CA PHE A 286 10.62 21.68 -20.80
C PHE A 286 11.68 22.56 -20.15
N ALA A 287 12.33 22.07 -19.09
CA ALA A 287 13.26 22.87 -18.29
C ALA A 287 14.71 22.37 -18.38
N GLY A 288 14.99 21.37 -19.24
CA GLY A 288 16.32 20.80 -19.39
C GLY A 288 16.83 20.05 -18.14
N PHE A 289 15.94 19.68 -17.22
CA PHE A 289 16.34 18.98 -15.99
C PHE A 289 16.96 17.61 -16.32
N SER A 290 18.04 17.27 -15.61
CA SER A 290 18.47 15.87 -15.53
C SER A 290 17.38 15.02 -14.86
N LEU A 291 17.36 13.70 -15.09
CA LEU A 291 16.38 12.82 -14.45
C LEU A 291 16.48 12.85 -12.91
N GLY A 292 17.67 13.11 -12.35
CA GLY A 292 17.85 13.30 -10.91
C GLY A 292 17.18 14.57 -10.39
N GLU A 293 17.33 15.70 -11.10
CA GLU A 293 16.66 16.96 -10.76
C GLU A 293 15.15 16.87 -10.93
N ALA A 294 14.70 16.16 -11.97
CA ALA A 294 13.29 15.87 -12.21
C ALA A 294 12.67 15.04 -11.06
N ASP A 295 13.41 14.08 -10.49
CA ASP A 295 12.97 13.35 -9.29
C ASP A 295 12.88 14.27 -8.05
N LEU A 296 13.82 15.22 -7.89
CA LEU A 296 13.76 16.21 -6.81
C LEU A 296 12.51 17.09 -6.93
N LEU A 297 12.18 17.55 -8.14
CA LEU A 297 10.94 18.29 -8.41
C LEU A 297 9.70 17.46 -8.10
N ARG A 298 9.64 16.20 -8.57
CA ARG A 298 8.55 15.27 -8.25
C ARG A 298 8.35 15.14 -6.74
N ARG A 299 9.42 14.92 -5.97
CA ARG A 299 9.37 14.84 -4.49
C ARG A 299 8.87 16.15 -3.86
N ALA A 300 9.26 17.31 -4.41
CA ALA A 300 8.80 18.63 -3.96
C ALA A 300 7.28 18.75 -4.07
N VAL A 301 6.73 18.37 -5.23
CA VAL A 301 5.30 18.38 -5.54
C VAL A 301 4.55 17.43 -4.61
N SER A 302 4.99 16.18 -4.50
CA SER A 302 4.32 15.17 -3.67
C SER A 302 4.27 15.54 -2.18
N LYS A 303 5.34 16.17 -1.64
CA LYS A 303 5.40 16.58 -0.23
C LYS A 303 4.84 17.99 0.03
N LYS A 304 4.36 18.70 -0.99
CA LYS A 304 3.86 20.09 -0.92
C LYS A 304 4.83 21.04 -0.19
N LYS A 305 6.14 20.84 -0.36
CA LYS A 305 7.19 21.64 0.30
C LYS A 305 7.39 22.95 -0.45
N LYS A 306 6.78 24.03 0.05
CA LYS A 306 6.78 25.35 -0.60
C LYS A 306 8.17 25.88 -0.93
N GLU A 307 9.11 25.80 0.01
CA GLU A 307 10.48 26.30 -0.17
C GLU A 307 11.19 25.57 -1.31
N LEU A 308 11.11 24.23 -1.33
CA LEU A 308 11.71 23.41 -2.39
C LEU A 308 11.07 23.70 -3.75
N LEU A 309 9.74 23.87 -3.79
CA LEU A 309 9.02 24.22 -5.03
C LEU A 309 9.43 25.59 -5.57
N GLN A 310 9.70 26.56 -4.70
CA GLN A 310 10.13 27.89 -5.12
C GLN A 310 11.53 27.84 -5.74
N GLU A 311 12.46 27.10 -5.13
CA GLU A 311 13.80 26.89 -5.70
C GLU A 311 13.73 26.19 -7.07
N GLN A 312 12.90 25.15 -7.20
CA GLN A 312 12.76 24.44 -8.47
C GLN A 312 12.04 25.28 -9.54
N ARG A 313 11.16 26.21 -9.14
CA ARG A 313 10.43 27.07 -10.08
C ARG A 313 11.37 27.99 -10.85
N GLU A 314 12.36 28.59 -10.17
CA GLU A 314 13.33 29.46 -10.84
C GLU A 314 14.14 28.68 -11.88
N LYS A 315 14.61 27.49 -11.50
CA LYS A 315 15.32 26.58 -12.43
C LYS A 315 14.43 26.18 -13.60
N PHE A 316 13.16 25.89 -13.35
CA PHE A 316 12.21 25.49 -14.38
C PHE A 316 11.94 26.59 -15.41
N VAL A 317 11.89 27.85 -14.99
CA VAL A 317 11.63 29.00 -15.88
C VAL A 317 12.88 29.41 -16.67
N LEU A 318 14.07 29.16 -16.12
CA LEU A 318 15.35 29.50 -16.77
C LEU A 318 15.76 28.49 -17.84
N GLY A 319 15.43 27.21 -17.65
CA GLY A 319 15.67 26.15 -18.63
C GLY A 319 14.68 26.20 -19.78
#